data_AF-A0A836MGC6-F1
#
_entry.id   AF-A0A836MGC6-F1
#
_cell.length_a   1.000
_cell.length_b   1.000
_cell.length_c   1.000
_cell.angle_alpha   90.00
_cell.angle_beta   90.00
_cell.angle_gamma   90.00
#
_symmetry.space_group_name_H-M   'P 1'
#
loop_
_entity.id
_entity.type
_entity.pdbx_description
1 polymer ?
#
loop_
_entity_poly.entity_id
_entity_poly.type
_entity_poly.pdbx_seq_one_letter_code
_entity_poly.pdbx_strand_id
1 'polypeptide(L)'
;MLLNHKLDVIKPQNIICDKSYMNKEQAFEIVAKIVHDRGVELIVGGNPAFETEFVLFYIESTMLAWGYKNPKVAAYCDAIKAENDNFRAMGIC
;
A
#
# COMPACT_ATOMS: atom_id res chain seq x y z
N MET A 1 42.68 -46.91 -6.26
CA MET A 1 42.58 -45.96 -5.13
C MET A 1 42.26 -44.59 -5.70
N LEU A 2 41.20 -43.98 -5.15
CA LEU A 2 40.92 -42.53 -5.05
C LEU A 2 40.74 -41.76 -6.39
N LEU A 3 39.52 -41.51 -6.84
CA LEU A 3 38.55 -40.46 -6.41
C LEU A 3 38.92 -39.04 -6.88
N ASN A 4 37.89 -38.37 -7.43
CA ASN A 4 37.62 -36.93 -7.41
C ASN A 4 38.25 -36.05 -8.51
N HIS A 5 37.55 -35.12 -9.17
CA HIS A 5 36.20 -34.61 -9.03
C HIS A 5 35.72 -34.16 -10.43
N LYS A 6 34.51 -34.57 -10.83
CA LYS A 6 33.76 -33.84 -11.84
C LYS A 6 33.61 -32.40 -11.33
N LEU A 7 34.15 -31.44 -12.08
CA LEU A 7 33.61 -30.09 -12.06
C LEU A 7 32.26 -30.19 -12.76
N ASP A 8 31.24 -30.63 -12.03
CA ASP A 8 29.87 -30.40 -12.43
C ASP A 8 29.73 -28.88 -12.47
N VAL A 9 29.79 -28.35 -13.69
CA VAL A 9 29.47 -26.96 -14.02
C VAL A 9 28.14 -26.69 -13.34
N ILE A 10 28.20 -25.92 -12.25
CA ILE A 10 27.04 -25.43 -11.55
C ILE A 10 26.28 -24.64 -12.60
N LYS A 11 25.25 -25.26 -13.19
CA LYS A 11 24.27 -24.55 -14.00
C LYS A 11 23.84 -23.37 -13.14
N PRO A 12 23.80 -22.12 -13.67
CA PRO A 12 23.26 -21.03 -12.90
C PRO A 12 21.89 -21.50 -12.40
N GLN A 13 21.75 -21.58 -11.08
CA GLN A 13 20.46 -21.83 -10.48
C GLN A 13 19.58 -20.74 -11.07
N ASN A 14 18.59 -21.16 -11.86
CA ASN A 14 17.52 -20.30 -12.29
C ASN A 14 16.76 -19.94 -11.01
N ILE A 15 17.30 -19.00 -10.24
CA ILE A 15 16.55 -18.25 -9.25
C ILE A 15 15.59 -17.46 -10.10
N ILE A 16 14.45 -18.06 -10.39
CA ILE A 16 13.26 -17.32 -10.73
C ILE A 16 13.03 -16.49 -9.48
N CYS A 17 13.59 -15.27 -9.43
CA CYS A 17 12.97 -14.27 -8.60
C CYS A 17 11.57 -14.20 -9.17
N ASP A 18 10.57 -14.63 -8.39
CA ASP A 18 9.19 -14.30 -8.66
C ASP A 18 9.04 -12.78 -8.47
N LYS A 19 9.72 -12.00 -9.31
CA LYS A 19 9.30 -10.65 -9.64
C LYS A 19 8.10 -10.85 -10.54
N SER A 20 6.98 -11.27 -9.94
CA SER A 20 5.71 -10.81 -10.44
C SER A 20 5.87 -9.29 -10.47
N TYR A 21 5.99 -8.72 -11.67
CA TYR A 21 6.05 -7.28 -11.83
C TYR A 21 4.67 -6.81 -11.38
N MET A 22 4.55 -6.46 -10.09
CA MET A 22 3.33 -5.91 -9.54
C MET A 22 2.98 -4.71 -10.40
N ASN A 23 1.79 -4.75 -11.01
CA ASN A 23 1.40 -3.65 -11.87
C ASN A 23 1.21 -2.39 -11.00
N LYS A 24 1.43 -1.23 -11.59
CA LYS A 24 1.34 0.05 -10.88
C LYS A 24 0.02 0.22 -10.11
N GLU A 25 -1.08 -0.24 -10.67
CA GLU A 25 -2.42 -0.10 -10.06
C GLU A 25 -2.52 -0.91 -8.76
N GLN A 26 -2.01 -2.14 -8.78
CA GLN A 26 -1.90 -3.00 -7.59
C GLN A 26 -0.97 -2.40 -6.54
N ALA A 27 0.16 -1.80 -6.96
CA ALA A 27 1.08 -1.16 -6.02
C ALA A 27 0.41 0.01 -5.27
N PHE A 28 -0.31 0.88 -5.98
CA PHE A 28 -1.06 1.96 -5.37
C PHE A 28 -2.18 1.46 -4.46
N GLU A 29 -2.91 0.42 -4.88
CA GLU A 29 -3.95 -0.19 -4.05
C GLU A 29 -3.40 -0.74 -2.73
N ILE A 30 -2.26 -1.44 -2.78
CA ILE A 30 -1.60 -2.00 -1.59
C ILE A 30 -1.11 -0.89 -0.66
N VAL A 31 -0.46 0.14 -1.20
CA VAL A 31 0.02 1.26 -0.39
C VAL A 31 -1.16 2.01 0.25
N ALA A 32 -2.21 2.30 -0.51
CA ALA A 32 -3.42 2.94 0.01
C ALA A 32 -4.06 2.10 1.12
N LYS A 33 -4.13 0.77 0.95
CA LYS A 33 -4.65 -0.11 2.00
C LYS A 33 -3.82 -0.06 3.28
N ILE A 34 -2.49 -0.12 3.19
CA ILE A 34 -1.61 -0.06 4.38
C ILE A 34 -1.81 1.27 5.12
N VAL A 35 -1.90 2.37 4.37
CA VAL A 35 -2.13 3.71 4.95
C VAL A 35 -3.50 3.78 5.61
N HIS A 36 -4.54 3.29 4.94
CA HIS A 36 -5.90 3.21 5.47
C HIS A 36 -5.96 2.40 6.78
N ASP A 37 -5.40 1.20 6.79
CA ASP A 37 -5.44 0.32 7.97
C ASP A 37 -4.79 0.99 9.19
N ARG A 38 -3.69 1.74 8.99
CA ARG A 38 -3.07 2.56 10.05
C ARG A 38 -3.97 3.70 10.53
N GLY A 39 -4.73 4.34 9.63
CA GLY A 39 -5.72 5.34 10.02
C GLY A 39 -6.85 4.75 10.86
N VAL A 40 -7.32 3.56 10.49
CA VAL A 40 -8.33 2.83 11.27
C VAL A 40 -7.82 2.52 12.67
N GLU A 41 -6.57 2.10 12.83
CA GLU A 41 -5.96 1.87 14.15
C GLU A 41 -5.95 3.14 15.02
N LEU A 42 -5.65 4.31 14.43
CA LEU A 42 -5.71 5.60 15.15
C LEU A 42 -7.13 5.93 15.59
N ILE A 43 -8.10 5.83 14.68
CA ILE A 43 -9.52 6.11 14.93
C ILE A 43 -10.09 5.20 16.01
N VAL A 44 -9.82 3.89 15.93
CA VAL A 44 -10.21 2.91 16.96
C VAL A 44 -9.54 3.21 18.30
N GLY A 45 -8.32 3.73 18.28
CA GLY A 45 -7.61 4.24 19.46
C GLY A 45 -8.14 5.57 20.00
N GLY A 46 -9.19 6.15 19.39
CA GLY A 46 -9.80 7.42 19.80
C GLY A 46 -9.06 8.66 19.31
N ASN A 47 -8.12 8.54 18.38
CA ASN A 47 -7.36 9.65 17.82
C ASN A 47 -7.83 9.97 16.39
N PRO A 48 -7.88 11.25 15.99
CA PRO A 48 -8.11 11.59 14.59
C PRO A 48 -6.95 11.09 13.72
N ALA A 49 -7.26 10.76 12.47
CA ALA A 49 -6.31 10.30 11.46
C ALA A 49 -6.16 11.33 10.32
N PHE A 50 -5.96 12.61 10.66
CA PHE A 50 -5.94 13.71 9.69
C PHE A 50 -4.82 13.57 8.67
N GLU A 51 -3.62 13.22 9.11
CA GLU A 51 -2.48 12.96 8.22
C GLU A 51 -2.76 11.77 7.29
N THR A 52 -3.44 10.74 7.79
CA THR A 52 -3.84 9.60 6.96
C THR A 52 -4.80 10.02 5.86
N GLU A 53 -5.81 10.85 6.17
CA GLU A 53 -6.72 11.44 5.18
C GLU A 53 -5.93 12.18 4.08
N PHE A 54 -5.02 13.07 4.48
CA PHE A 54 -4.18 13.80 3.53
C PHE A 54 -3.37 12.87 2.64
N VAL A 55 -2.69 11.87 3.20
CA VAL A 55 -1.87 10.92 2.42
C VAL A 55 -2.71 10.12 1.44
N LEU A 56 -3.91 9.65 1.83
CA LEU A 56 -4.81 8.92 0.93
C LEU A 56 -5.27 9.79 -0.26
N PHE A 57 -5.65 11.05 -0.01
CA PHE A 57 -6.01 11.97 -1.09
C PHE A 57 -4.82 12.31 -2.00
N TYR A 58 -3.59 12.39 -1.47
CA TYR A 58 -2.39 12.55 -2.29
C TYR A 58 -2.11 11.32 -3.16
N ILE A 59 -2.32 10.11 -2.63
CA ILE A 59 -2.23 8.87 -3.39
C ILE A 59 -3.26 8.87 -4.52
N GLU A 60 -4.54 9.16 -4.22
CA GLU A 60 -5.60 9.24 -5.24
C GLU A 60 -5.26 10.29 -6.32
N SER A 61 -4.82 11.47 -5.92
CA SER A 61 -4.40 12.53 -6.85
C SER A 61 -3.24 12.11 -7.75
N THR A 62 -2.29 11.35 -7.22
CA THR A 62 -1.16 10.80 -8.00
C THR A 62 -1.64 9.77 -9.02
N MET A 63 -2.59 8.92 -8.65
CA MET A 63 -3.20 7.96 -9.56
C MET A 63 -3.95 8.65 -10.70
N LEU A 64 -4.69 9.73 -10.38
CA LEU A 64 -5.36 10.57 -11.38
C LEU A 64 -4.37 11.19 -12.36
N ALA A 65 -3.23 11.72 -11.87
CA ALA A 65 -2.17 12.26 -12.71
C ALA A 65 -1.55 11.20 -13.63
N TRP A 66 -1.62 9.92 -13.25
CA TRP A 66 -1.21 8.78 -14.07
C TRP A 66 -2.29 8.25 -15.01
N GLY A 67 -3.47 8.89 -15.01
CA GLY A 67 -4.54 8.65 -15.98
C GLY A 67 -5.51 7.54 -15.60
N TYR A 68 -5.59 7.13 -14.32
CA TYR A 68 -6.55 6.11 -13.90
C TYR A 68 -7.13 6.39 -12.51
N LYS A 69 -8.26 5.72 -12.22
CA LYS A 69 -8.99 5.76 -10.95
C LYS A 69 -9.11 4.34 -10.41
N ASN A 70 -9.02 4.18 -9.08
CA ASN A 70 -9.30 2.90 -8.43
C ASN A 70 -10.43 3.09 -7.41
N PRO A 71 -11.59 2.43 -7.57
CA PRO A 71 -12.73 2.59 -6.67
C PRO A 71 -12.43 2.14 -5.23
N LYS A 72 -11.49 1.22 -5.02
CA LYS A 72 -11.09 0.80 -3.67
C LYS A 72 -10.32 1.90 -2.95
N VAL A 73 -9.43 2.59 -3.67
CA VAL A 73 -8.67 3.72 -3.10
C VAL A 73 -9.60 4.88 -2.76
N ALA A 74 -10.57 5.17 -3.64
CA ALA A 74 -11.60 6.17 -3.35
C ALA A 74 -12.41 5.81 -2.09
N ALA A 75 -12.83 4.55 -1.95
CA ALA A 75 -13.53 4.07 -0.75
C ALA A 75 -12.69 4.20 0.53
N TYR A 76 -11.37 3.99 0.45
CA TYR A 76 -10.46 4.23 1.59
C TYR A 76 -10.39 5.70 1.97
N CYS A 77 -10.36 6.61 0.99
CA CYS A 77 -10.37 8.06 1.23
C CYS A 77 -11.67 8.47 1.92
N ASP A 78 -12.82 8.04 1.39
CA ASP A 78 -14.15 8.35 1.91
C ASP A 78 -14.34 7.85 3.36
N ALA A 79 -13.87 6.64 3.66
CA ALA A 79 -13.99 6.04 4.99
C ALA A 79 -13.21 6.84 6.05
N ILE A 80 -11.93 7.13 5.81
CA ILE A 80 -11.12 7.91 6.76
C ILE A 80 -11.65 9.34 6.88
N LYS A 81 -12.07 9.95 5.76
CA LYS A 81 -12.64 11.29 5.76
C LYS A 81 -13.90 11.37 6.62
N ALA A 82 -14.82 10.42 6.48
CA ALA A 82 -16.06 10.41 7.25
C ALA A 82 -15.78 10.37 8.76
N GLU A 83 -14.84 9.55 9.20
CA GLU A 83 -14.47 9.47 10.62
C GLU A 83 -13.76 10.73 11.11
N ASN A 84 -12.82 11.29 10.33
CA ASN A 84 -12.18 12.55 10.67
C ASN A 84 -13.18 13.72 10.73
N ASP A 85 -14.19 13.73 9.88
CA ASP A 85 -15.25 14.73 9.92
C ASP A 85 -16.08 14.62 11.21
N ASN A 86 -16.24 13.41 11.79
CA ASN A 86 -16.79 13.24 13.14
C ASN A 86 -15.90 13.91 14.21
N PHE A 87 -14.58 13.72 14.14
CA PHE A 87 -13.64 14.39 15.07
C PHE A 87 -13.69 15.92 14.93
N ARG A 88 -13.74 16.44 13.70
CA ARG A 88 -13.91 17.88 13.43
C ARG A 88 -15.22 18.41 13.99
N ALA A 89 -16.32 17.66 13.85
CA ALA A 89 -17.61 18.03 14.41
C ALA A 89 -17.62 18.06 15.94
N MET A 90 -16.76 17.28 16.59
CA MET A 90 -16.51 17.33 18.04
C MET A 90 -15.58 18.48 18.46
N GLY A 91 -15.06 19.27 17.52
CA GLY A 91 -14.14 20.38 17.80
C GLY A 91 -12.69 19.95 17.99
N ILE A 92 -12.34 18.72 17.60
CA ILE A 92 -10.96 18.23 17.58
C ILE A 92 -10.38 18.55 16.20
N CYS A 93 -9.36 19.41 16.18
CA CYS A 93 -8.71 19.91 14.98
C CYS A 93 -7.19 19.89 15.10
#